data_AF-A0A5N6QVN8-F1
#
_entry.id   AF-A0A5N6QVN8-F1
#
_cell.length_a   1.000
_cell.length_b   1.000
_cell.length_c   1.000
_cell.angle_alpha   90.00
_cell.angle_beta   90.00
_cell.angle_gamma   90.00
#
_symmetry.space_group_name_H-M   'P 1'
#
loop_
_entity.id
_entity.type
_entity.pdbx_description
1 polymer ?
#
loop_
_entity_poly.entity_id
_entity_poly.type
_entity_poly.pdbx_seq_one_letter_code
_entity_poly.pdbx_strand_id
1 'polypeptide(L)' 'MVMMGEAKSCQKVYHVPKNACDNRECAIDCRGTYGAASSGRCGGQNKPDDICVCTYPC' A
#
# COMPACT_ATOMS: atom_id res chain seq x y z
N MET A 1 4.81 28.00 16.63
CA MET A 1 5.22 26.66 16.17
C MET A 1 4.06 26.09 15.37
N VAL A 2 4.23 25.93 14.06
CA VAL A 2 3.23 25.24 13.22
C VAL A 2 3.28 23.77 13.63
N MET A 3 2.28 23.31 14.38
CA MET A 3 2.13 21.89 14.70
C MET A 3 2.02 21.16 13.35
N MET A 4 3.01 20.32 13.05
CA MET A 4 2.91 19.38 11.93
C MET A 4 1.75 18.46 12.26
N GLY A 5 0.55 18.80 11.77
CA GLY A 5 -0.61 17.92 11.84
C GLY A 5 -0.17 16.59 11.25
N GLU A 6 -0.32 15.51 12.01
CA GLU A 6 -0.07 14.16 11.54
C GLU A 6 -0.78 14.01 10.19
N ALA A 7 0.01 13.89 9.11
CA ALA A 7 -0.55 13.60 7.80
C ALA A 7 -1.29 12.28 7.95
N LYS A 8 -2.62 12.33 7.98
CA LYS A 8 -3.43 11.17 8.27
C LYS A 8 -3.16 10.16 7.15
N SER A 9 -2.63 9.02 7.53
CA SER A 9 -2.21 7.99 6.59
C SER A 9 -3.32 6.95 6.52
N CYS A 10 -3.97 6.86 5.37
CA CYS A 10 -4.93 5.80 5.08
C CYS A 10 -4.19 4.55 4.58
N GLN A 11 -4.79 3.40 4.85
CA GLN A 11 -4.33 2.12 4.32
C GLN A 11 -5.47 1.43 3.58
N LYS A 12 -5.17 0.86 2.41
CA LYS A 12 -6.11 0.06 1.61
C LYS A 12 -5.46 -1.26 1.23
N VAL A 13 -6.19 -2.35 1.41
CA VAL A 13 -5.69 -3.71 1.18
C VAL A 13 -6.36 -4.27 -0.07
N TYR A 14 -5.53 -4.78 -0.98
CA TYR A 14 -5.93 -5.44 -2.21
C TYR A 14 -5.55 -6.92 -2.10
N HIS A 15 -6.51 -7.79 -2.38
CA HIS A 15 -6.24 -9.21 -2.52
C HIS A 15 -5.61 -9.45 -3.88
N VAL A 16 -4.47 -10.12 -3.88
CA VAL A 16 -3.78 -10.52 -5.10
C VAL A 16 -3.68 -12.03 -5.15
N PRO A 17 -3.69 -12.63 -6.35
CA PRO A 17 -3.54 -14.06 -6.47
C PRO A 17 -2.26 -14.53 -5.79
N LYS A 18 -2.31 -15.71 -5.19
CA LYS A 18 -1.17 -16.31 -4.49
C LYS A 18 0.07 -16.36 -5.39
N ASN A 19 1.23 -16.00 -4.85
CA ASN A 19 2.51 -15.87 -5.56
C ASN A 19 2.55 -14.79 -6.65
N ALA A 20 1.52 -13.93 -6.76
CA ALA A 20 1.48 -12.84 -7.72
C ALA A 20 1.75 -11.46 -7.09
N CYS A 21 1.89 -11.38 -5.76
CA CYS A 21 2.21 -10.11 -5.12
C CYS A 21 3.69 -9.78 -5.27
N ASP A 22 3.97 -8.83 -6.16
CA ASP A 22 5.26 -8.19 -6.24
C ASP A 22 5.21 -6.81 -5.56
N ASN A 23 6.18 -6.53 -4.67
CA ASN A 23 6.22 -5.27 -3.92
C ASN A 23 6.34 -4.05 -4.83
N ARG A 24 7.06 -4.18 -5.96
CA ARG A 24 7.25 -3.09 -6.91
C ARG A 24 5.97 -2.86 -7.70
N GLU A 25 5.32 -3.90 -8.21
CA GLU A 25 4.03 -3.77 -8.89
C GLU A 25 2.96 -3.20 -7.94
N CYS A 26 2.88 -3.71 -6.71
CA CYS A 26 2.01 -3.19 -5.66
C CYS A 26 2.27 -1.69 -5.42
N ALA A 27 3.54 -1.27 -5.26
CA ALA A 27 3.87 0.14 -5.08
C ALA A 27 3.54 1.01 -6.30
N ILE A 28 3.71 0.50 -7.52
CA ILE A 28 3.35 1.21 -8.75
C ILE A 28 1.83 1.42 -8.81
N ASP A 29 1.04 0.37 -8.55
CA ASP A 29 -0.42 0.44 -8.56
C ASP A 29 -0.97 1.40 -7.50
N CYS A 30 -0.42 1.33 -6.27
CA CYS A 30 -0.74 2.27 -5.20
C CYS A 30 -0.46 3.71 -5.62
N ARG A 31 0.70 3.97 -6.24
CA ARG A 31 1.10 5.31 -6.71
C ARG A 31 0.23 5.81 -7.86
N GLY A 32 -0.20 4.92 -8.76
CA GLY A 32 -1.12 5.23 -9.83
C GLY A 32 -2.51 5.59 -9.31
N THR A 33 -2.97 4.92 -8.25
CA THR A 33 -4.32 5.10 -7.68
C THR A 33 -4.41 6.26 -6.69
N TYR A 34 -3.43 6.39 -5.78
CA TYR A 34 -3.45 7.34 -4.66
C TYR A 34 -2.43 8.48 -4.77
N GLY A 35 -1.63 8.49 -5.83
CA GLY A 35 -0.62 9.52 -6.10
C GLY A 35 0.78 9.16 -5.59
N ALA A 36 1.79 9.94 -6.01
CA ALA A 36 3.21 9.60 -5.81
C ALA A 36 3.68 9.53 -4.35
N ALA A 37 2.94 10.17 -3.42
CA ALA A 37 3.22 10.12 -1.98
C ALA A 37 2.81 8.79 -1.32
N SER A 38 2.13 7.91 -2.07
CA SER A 38 1.72 6.61 -1.57
C SER A 38 2.82 5.55 -1.72
N SER A 39 2.76 4.55 -0.86
CA SER A 39 3.64 3.39 -0.83
C SER A 39 2.82 2.11 -0.85
N GLY A 40 3.33 1.07 -1.50
CA GLY A 40 2.71 -0.25 -1.55
C GLY A 40 3.65 -1.30 -1.00
N ARG A 41 3.12 -2.24 -0.23
CA ARG A 41 3.89 -3.37 0.30
C ARG A 41 3.06 -4.64 0.30
N CYS A 42 3.66 -5.73 -0.16
CA CYS A 42 3.08 -7.06 -0.04
C CYS A 42 3.12 -7.51 1.42
N GLY A 43 1.94 -7.78 1.97
CA GLY A 43 1.74 -8.45 3.25
C GLY A 43 1.35 -9.91 3.02
N GLY A 44 1.61 -10.76 4.02
CA GLY A 44 1.03 -12.12 4.02
C GLY A 44 1.90 -13.24 3.50
N GLN A 45 3.23 -13.17 3.63
CA GLN A 45 4.17 -14.29 3.31
C GLN A 45 3.89 -15.62 4.06
N ASN A 46 2.83 -15.69 4.88
CA ASN A 46 2.45 -16.87 5.68
C ASN A 46 0.93 -17.15 5.70
N LYS A 47 0.16 -16.66 4.71
CA LYS A 47 -1.28 -16.95 4.56
C LYS A 47 -1.62 -17.40 3.13
N PRO A 48 -2.75 -18.09 2.90
CA PRO A 48 -3.08 -18.66 1.58
C PRO A 48 -3.21 -17.63 0.45
N ASP A 49 -3.40 -16.35 0.80
CA ASP A 49 -3.55 -15.23 -0.13
C ASP A 49 -2.44 -14.19 0.13
N ASP A 50 -1.78 -13.76 -0.94
CA ASP A 50 -0.94 -12.58 -0.87
C ASP A 50 -1.83 -11.33 -0.89
N ILE A 51 -1.42 -10.30 -0.15
CA ILE A 51 -2.14 -9.02 -0.14
C ILE A 51 -1.19 -7.87 -0.47
N CYS A 52 -1.65 -6.93 -1.29
CA CYS A 52 -0.98 -5.66 -1.53
C CYS A 52 -1.59 -4.59 -0.60
N VAL A 53 -0.78 -3.99 0.26
CA VAL A 53 -1.20 -2.95 1.21
C VAL A 53 -0.68 -1.61 0.71
N CYS A 54 -1.59 -0.72 0.33
CA CYS A 54 -1.30 0.66 -0.06
C CYS A 54 -1.46 1.60 1.13
N THR A 55 -0.42 2.37 1.44
CA THR A 55 -0.45 3.46 2.43
C THR A 55 -0.36 4.79 1.70
N TYR A 56 -1.31 5.69 1.93
CA TYR A 56 -1.41 6.97 1.23
C TYR A 56 -1.94 8.10 2.12
N PRO A 57 -1.64 9.37 1.82
CA PRO A 57 -2.18 10.51 2.57
C PRO A 57 -3.70 10.67 2.33
N CYS A 58 -4.43 10.85 3.42
CA CYS A 58 -5.85 11.17 3.52
C CYS A 58 -6.08 12.01 4.81
#